data_AF-A0A1I4RPC7-F1
#
_entry.id   AF-A0A1I4RPC7-F1
#
_cell.length_a   1.000
_cell.length_b   1.000
_cell.length_c   1.000
_cell.angle_alpha   90.00
_cell.angle_beta   90.00
_cell.angle_gamma   90.00
#
_symmetry.space_group_name_H-M   'P 1'
#
loop_
_entity.id
_entity.type
_entity.pdbx_description
1 polymer ?
#
loop_
_entity_poly.entity_id
_entity_poly.type
_entity_poly.pdbx_seq_one_letter_code
_entity_poly.pdbx_strand_id
1 'polypeptide(L)'
;MNRVLAIPLLLCSSLALAQMFPIDLELRAEGLAMLARTGSQDNLVTLELANQGAAPASCRIRWVNGPERPPEQRTLLQPGEQRILHQALQRHVTRVRVHVDCQPPD
;
A
#
# COMPACT_ATOMS: atom_id res chain seq x y z
N MET A 1 -50.47 37.16 13.21
CA MET A 1 -50.12 35.73 13.41
C MET A 1 -49.23 35.28 12.25
N ASN A 2 -47.93 35.12 12.50
CA ASN A 2 -47.07 34.08 11.86
C ASN A 2 -45.64 34.23 12.39
N ARG A 3 -45.26 33.36 13.32
CA ARG A 3 -43.87 33.22 13.76
C ARG A 3 -43.26 32.11 12.91
N VAL A 4 -42.49 32.48 11.90
CA VAL A 4 -41.66 31.54 11.14
C VAL A 4 -40.48 31.17 12.03
N LEU A 5 -40.50 29.96 12.59
CA LEU A 5 -39.40 29.41 13.36
C LEU A 5 -38.38 28.84 12.37
N ALA A 6 -37.31 29.58 12.09
CA ALA A 6 -36.20 29.08 11.28
C ALA A 6 -35.34 28.13 12.14
N ILE A 7 -35.38 26.83 11.83
CA ILE A 7 -34.51 25.81 12.43
C ILE A 7 -33.21 25.80 11.60
N PRO A 8 -32.03 26.10 12.16
CA PRO A 8 -30.80 25.97 11.42
C PRO A 8 -30.48 24.47 11.30
N LEU A 9 -30.55 23.96 10.08
CA LEU A 9 -30.14 22.60 9.75
C LEU A 9 -28.60 22.53 9.87
N LEU A 10 -28.10 22.18 11.05
CA LEU A 10 -26.67 21.94 11.26
C LEU A 10 -26.30 20.60 10.59
N LEU A 11 -25.97 20.67 9.29
CA LEU A 11 -25.35 19.58 8.54
C LEU A 11 -23.92 19.37 9.07
N CYS A 12 -23.79 18.69 10.21
CA CYS A 12 -22.51 18.10 10.61
C CYS A 12 -22.24 16.93 9.67
N SER A 13 -21.63 17.21 8.52
CA SER A 13 -20.95 16.19 7.73
C SER A 13 -19.85 15.60 8.60
N SER A 14 -20.11 14.44 9.19
CA SER A 14 -19.07 13.65 9.83
C SER A 14 -18.06 13.28 8.75
N LEU A 15 -17.02 14.10 8.59
CA LEU A 15 -15.78 13.73 7.94
C LEU A 15 -15.27 12.52 8.70
N ALA A 16 -15.61 11.32 8.23
CA ALA A 16 -14.93 10.12 8.66
C ALA A 16 -13.47 10.36 8.32
N LEU A 17 -12.64 10.61 9.34
CA LEU A 17 -11.19 10.61 9.14
C LEU A 17 -10.84 9.19 8.70
N ALA A 18 -10.66 9.01 7.39
CA ALA A 18 -10.04 7.81 6.87
C ALA A 18 -8.72 7.65 7.63
N GLN A 19 -8.62 6.56 8.41
CA GLN A 19 -7.44 6.30 9.22
C GLN A 19 -6.29 5.95 8.28
N MET A 20 -5.56 6.97 7.84
CA MET A 20 -4.41 6.84 6.97
C MET A 20 -3.20 6.52 7.86
N PHE A 21 -2.99 5.24 8.15
CA PHE A 21 -1.79 4.78 8.83
C PHE A 21 -0.57 4.91 7.90
N PRO A 22 0.62 5.22 8.43
CA PRO A 22 1.84 5.25 7.63
C PRO A 22 2.21 3.85 7.11
N ILE A 23 2.68 3.80 5.87
CA ILE A 23 3.26 2.62 5.24
C ILE A 23 4.73 2.92 4.95
N ASP A 24 5.63 2.26 5.67
CA ASP A 24 7.06 2.37 5.46
C ASP A 24 7.49 1.39 4.36
N LEU A 25 8.04 1.91 3.27
CA LEU A 25 8.57 1.12 2.15
C LEU A 25 10.10 1.09 2.23
N GLU A 26 10.67 -0.11 2.30
CA GLU A 26 12.10 -0.35 2.11
C GLU A 26 12.30 -1.14 0.81
N LEU A 27 12.85 -0.49 -0.21
CA LEU A 27 13.18 -1.11 -1.50
C LEU A 27 14.69 -1.34 -1.60
N ARG A 28 15.10 -2.59 -1.83
CA ARG A 28 16.46 -2.98 -2.20
C ARG A 28 16.44 -3.53 -3.62
N ALA A 29 17.14 -2.86 -4.52
CA ALA A 29 17.13 -3.18 -5.96
C ALA A 29 18.50 -2.82 -6.58
N GLU A 30 19.58 -3.33 -6.00
CA GLU A 30 20.93 -2.99 -6.43
C GLU A 30 21.16 -3.37 -7.90
N GLY A 31 21.51 -2.38 -8.73
CA GLY A 31 21.72 -2.58 -10.17
C GLY A 31 20.44 -2.73 -11.01
N LEU A 32 19.25 -2.63 -10.41
CA LEU A 32 17.96 -2.72 -11.11
C LEU A 32 17.20 -1.39 -11.02
N ALA A 33 16.61 -0.96 -12.14
CA ALA A 33 15.77 0.23 -12.19
C ALA A 33 14.33 -0.12 -11.79
N MET A 34 14.11 -0.30 -10.48
CA MET A 34 12.79 -0.60 -9.91
C MET A 34 12.14 0.65 -9.34
N LEU A 35 10.83 0.81 -9.58
CA LEU A 35 9.98 1.75 -8.87
C LEU A 35 9.00 1.00 -7.99
N ALA A 36 8.70 1.58 -6.83
CA ALA A 36 7.75 1.03 -5.88
C ALA A 36 6.85 2.15 -5.35
N ARG A 37 5.54 1.90 -5.30
CA ARG A 37 4.54 2.82 -4.73
C ARG A 37 3.62 2.05 -3.80
N THR A 38 3.32 2.62 -2.65
CA THR A 38 2.40 2.01 -1.69
C THR A 38 1.08 2.78 -1.63
N GLY A 39 0.04 2.06 -1.27
CA GLY A 39 -1.28 2.63 -1.03
C GLY A 39 -2.05 1.82 0.00
N SER A 40 -3.18 2.35 0.42
CA SER A 40 -4.13 1.63 1.25
C SER A 40 -5.54 2.00 0.87
N GLN A 41 -6.43 1.02 0.90
CA GLN A 41 -7.86 1.22 0.80
C GLN A 41 -8.55 0.27 1.77
N ASP A 42 -9.36 0.80 2.68
CA ASP A 42 -10.01 0.05 3.76
C ASP A 42 -9.00 -0.81 4.56
N ASN A 43 -9.14 -2.13 4.53
CA ASN A 43 -8.24 -3.08 5.18
C ASN A 43 -7.20 -3.69 4.22
N LEU A 44 -7.01 -3.11 3.02
CA LEU A 44 -6.00 -3.54 2.06
C LEU A 44 -4.85 -2.56 2.04
N VAL A 45 -3.64 -3.10 2.01
CA VAL A 45 -2.43 -2.37 1.65
C VAL A 45 -1.97 -2.86 0.29
N THR A 46 -1.60 -1.93 -0.58
CA THR A 46 -1.13 -2.21 -1.93
C THR A 46 0.34 -1.80 -2.10
N LEU A 47 1.03 -2.55 -2.94
CA LEU A 47 2.37 -2.25 -3.44
C LEU A 47 2.33 -2.40 -4.96
N GLU A 48 2.51 -1.31 -5.68
CA GLU A 48 2.79 -1.32 -7.11
C GLU A 48 4.30 -1.37 -7.31
N LEU A 49 4.78 -2.42 -7.98
CA LEU A 49 6.16 -2.55 -8.44
C LEU A 49 6.21 -2.34 -9.96
N ALA A 50 7.17 -1.57 -10.44
CA ALA A 50 7.42 -1.41 -11.86
C ALA A 50 8.90 -1.58 -12.19
N ASN A 51 9.19 -2.39 -13.21
CA ASN A 51 10.52 -2.58 -13.74
C ASN A 51 10.76 -1.59 -14.89
N GLN A 52 11.49 -0.52 -14.62
CA GLN A 52 11.88 0.50 -15.60
C GLN A 52 13.25 0.19 -16.24
N GLY A 53 13.83 -0.97 -15.93
CA GLY A 53 15.11 -1.42 -16.44
C GLY A 53 15.01 -2.19 -17.75
N ALA A 54 16.17 -2.67 -18.21
CA ALA A 54 16.30 -3.49 -19.41
C ALA A 54 16.42 -5.00 -19.13
N ALA A 55 16.53 -5.41 -17.86
CA ALA A 55 16.67 -6.80 -17.44
C ALA A 55 15.45 -7.23 -16.60
N PRO A 56 15.04 -8.52 -16.63
CA PRO A 56 14.01 -9.03 -15.73
C PRO A 56 14.44 -8.91 -14.25
N ALA A 57 13.46 -8.82 -13.36
CA ALA A 57 13.68 -8.70 -11.92
C ALA A 57 12.84 -9.72 -11.15
N SER A 58 13.48 -10.52 -10.30
CA SER A 58 12.84 -11.41 -9.34
C SER A 58 12.76 -10.72 -7.99
N CYS A 59 11.53 -10.45 -7.51
CA CYS A 59 11.29 -9.67 -6.30
C CYS A 59 10.62 -10.52 -5.21
N ARG A 60 11.12 -10.39 -3.98
CA ARG A 60 10.54 -10.93 -2.74
C ARG A 60 9.94 -9.79 -1.92
N ILE A 61 8.72 -9.98 -1.43
CA ILE A 61 7.95 -8.98 -0.71
C ILE A 61 7.55 -9.53 0.65
N ARG A 62 7.98 -8.85 1.71
CA ARG A 62 7.64 -9.19 3.10
C ARG A 62 6.87 -8.05 3.74
N TRP A 63 5.63 -8.35 4.11
CA TRP A 63 4.75 -7.45 4.87
C TRP A 63 4.98 -7.66 6.36
N VAL A 64 5.06 -6.58 7.12
CA VAL A 64 5.15 -6.60 8.59
C VAL A 64 4.05 -5.72 9.15
N ASN A 65 3.03 -6.36 9.71
CA ASN A 65 1.81 -5.73 10.21
C ASN A 65 1.72 -5.92 11.73
N GLY A 66 2.55 -5.19 12.49
CA GLY A 66 2.65 -5.35 13.94
C GLY A 66 3.08 -6.78 14.33
N PRO A 67 2.27 -7.53 15.11
CA PRO A 67 2.59 -8.92 15.47
C PRO A 67 2.36 -9.93 14.32
N GLU A 68 1.69 -9.52 13.24
CA GLU A 68 1.40 -10.42 12.11
C GLU A 68 2.58 -10.51 11.15
N ARG A 69 2.81 -11.72 10.64
CA ARG A 69 3.80 -12.02 9.60
C ARG A 69 3.15 -12.83 8.48
N PRO A 70 2.51 -12.17 7.49
CA PRO A 70 1.98 -12.84 6.33
C PRO A 70 3.07 -13.61 5.56
N PRO A 71 2.69 -14.63 4.77
CA PRO A 71 3.63 -15.30 3.88
C PRO A 71 4.34 -14.32 2.95
N GLU A 72 5.61 -14.59 2.67
CA GLU A 72 6.37 -13.84 1.66
C GLU A 72 5.72 -14.01 0.28
N GLN A 73 5.52 -12.90 -0.42
CA GLN A 73 5.08 -12.92 -1.81
C GLN A 73 6.28 -12.83 -2.74
N ARG A 74 6.17 -13.47 -3.90
CA ARG A 74 7.20 -13.45 -4.93
C ARG A 74 6.60 -13.09 -6.28
N THR A 75 7.36 -12.35 -7.09
CA THR A 75 6.95 -12.00 -8.45
C THR A 75 8.18 -11.82 -9.33
N LEU A 76 8.01 -12.14 -10.61
CA LEU A 76 8.98 -11.84 -11.66
C LEU A 76 8.39 -10.73 -12.51
N LEU A 77 9.14 -9.65 -12.73
CA LEU A 77 8.75 -8.56 -13.61
C LEU A 77 9.68 -8.50 -14.81
N GLN A 78 9.12 -8.61 -16.01
CA GLN A 78 9.83 -8.35 -17.25
C GLN A 78 10.17 -6.85 -17.40
N PRO A 79 11.12 -6.47 -18.27
CA PRO A 79 11.37 -5.07 -18.60
C PRO A 79 10.09 -4.34 -19.03
N GLY A 80 9.82 -3.19 -18.42
CA GLY A 80 8.61 -2.40 -18.65
C GLY A 80 7.33 -2.93 -17.97
N GLU A 81 7.38 -4.08 -17.30
CA GLU A 81 6.23 -4.63 -16.59
C GLU A 81 5.96 -3.87 -15.28
N GLN A 82 4.68 -3.79 -14.93
CA GLN A 82 4.20 -3.34 -13.64
C GLN A 82 3.30 -4.41 -13.01
N ARG A 83 3.35 -4.52 -11.68
CA ARG A 83 2.55 -5.48 -10.92
C ARG A 83 2.04 -4.85 -9.64
N ILE A 84 0.74 -5.02 -9.37
CA ILE A 84 0.14 -4.65 -8.09
C ILE A 84 0.07 -5.89 -7.20
N LEU A 85 0.67 -5.79 -6.03
CA LEU A 85 0.60 -6.74 -4.93
C LEU A 85 -0.27 -6.15 -3.82
N HIS A 86 -0.93 -7.01 -3.04
CA HIS A 86 -1.77 -6.56 -1.95
C HIS A 86 -1.66 -7.50 -0.74
N GLN A 87 -1.91 -6.93 0.43
CA GLN A 87 -2.02 -7.64 1.70
C GLN A 87 -3.27 -7.18 2.44
N ALA A 88 -4.12 -8.13 2.81
CA ALA A 88 -5.24 -7.88 3.70
C ALA A 88 -4.79 -7.79 5.16
N LEU A 89 -5.25 -6.76 5.84
CA LEU A 89 -5.07 -6.55 7.27
C LEU A 89 -6.20 -7.25 8.02
N GLN A 90 -5.86 -8.19 8.89
CA GLN A 90 -6.84 -8.96 9.67
C GLN A 90 -7.28 -8.25 10.96
N ARG A 91 -6.62 -7.12 11.28
CA ARG A 91 -6.90 -6.28 12.44
C ARG A 91 -6.58 -4.83 12.14
N HIS A 92 -7.03 -3.94 13.02
CA HIS A 92 -6.63 -2.54 12.96
C HIS A 92 -5.11 -2.39 13.21
N VAL A 93 -4.43 -1.63 12.36
CA VAL A 93 -2.99 -1.39 12.44
C VAL A 93 -2.70 0.11 12.55
N THR A 94 -1.61 0.45 13.22
CA THR A 94 -1.13 1.83 13.35
C THR A 94 0.02 2.15 12.39
N ARG A 95 0.65 1.11 11.83
CA ARG A 95 1.76 1.22 10.88
C ARG A 95 1.94 -0.10 10.14
N VAL A 96 2.30 -0.02 8.87
CA VAL A 96 2.66 -1.16 8.04
C VAL A 96 4.08 -0.95 7.52
N ARG A 97 4.88 -2.02 7.49
CA ARG A 97 6.18 -2.00 6.80
C ARG A 97 6.16 -3.01 5.68
N VAL A 98 6.70 -2.61 4.53
CA VAL A 98 6.89 -3.49 3.39
C VAL A 98 8.36 -3.48 3.00
N HIS A 99 8.97 -4.66 3.03
CA HIS A 99 10.33 -4.86 2.55
C HIS A 99 10.26 -5.52 1.18
N VAL A 100 10.88 -4.89 0.19
CA VAL A 100 10.99 -5.37 -1.18
C VAL A 100 12.45 -5.60 -1.48
N ASP A 101 12.78 -6.81 -1.90
CA ASP A 101 14.12 -7.21 -2.30
C ASP A 101 14.05 -7.77 -3.72
N CYS A 102 14.59 -7.01 -4.67
CA CYS A 102 14.63 -7.36 -6.08
C CYS A 102 16.07 -7.65 -6.50
N GLN A 103 16.24 -8.77 -7.20
CA GLN A 103 17.50 -9.24 -7.75
C GLN A 103 17.30 -9.73 -9.19
N PRO A 104 18.35 -9.82 -10.01
CA PRO A 104 18.27 -10.57 -11.27
C PRO A 104 17.71 -11.98 -11.01
N PRO A 105 16.90 -12.55 -11.93
CA PRO A 105 16.45 -13.93 -11.79
C PRO A 105 17.65 -14.88 -11.82
N ASP A 106 17.54 -15.96 -11.04
CA ASP A 106 18.51 -17.07 -11.02
C ASP A 106 18.54 -17.84 -12.35
#